data_AF-A0AAD6GA80-F1
#
_entry.id   AF-A0AAD6GA80-F1
#
_cell.length_a   1.000
_cell.length_b   1.000
_cell.length_c   1.000
_cell.angle_alpha   90.00
_cell.angle_beta   90.00
_cell.angle_gamma   90.00
#
_symmetry.space_group_name_H-M   'P 1'
#
loop_
_entity.id
_entity.type
_entity.pdbx_description
1 polymer ?
#
loop_
_entity_poly.entity_id
_entity_poly.type
_entity_poly.pdbx_seq_one_letter_code
_entity_poly.pdbx_strand_id
1 'polypeptide(L)'
;MKFIELGGYLQWLEMDMLSWQIRTTSPENKTEALANLMKISLSKDDRFKASWIAKLPDIFRENECDAKDPPPEMTMPLHEASMLVYENLTRQAKDSEWSKAIKEGLPEALSEAAAGAGNSFTWYMVVGQKPLA
;
A
#
# COMPACT_ATOMS: atom_id res chain seq x y z
N MET A 1 19.03 15.32 -13.03
CA MET A 1 18.87 14.08 -12.25
C MET A 1 19.95 13.12 -12.74
N LYS A 2 20.95 12.79 -11.92
CA LYS A 2 22.04 11.88 -12.30
C LYS A 2 21.52 10.46 -12.04
N PHE A 3 21.22 9.70 -13.09
CA PHE A 3 20.81 8.31 -12.93
C PHE A 3 21.97 7.50 -12.36
N ILE A 4 21.66 6.54 -11.49
CA ILE A 4 22.66 5.59 -10.97
C ILE A 4 23.25 4.84 -12.18
N GLU A 5 24.57 4.79 -12.24
CA GLU A 5 25.32 4.10 -13.31
C GLU A 5 24.93 2.62 -13.35
N LEU A 6 25.00 1.98 -14.52
CA LEU A 6 24.84 0.53 -14.64
C LEU A 6 25.89 -0.15 -13.74
N GLY A 7 25.48 -1.18 -13.00
CA GLY A 7 26.35 -1.79 -11.98
C GLY A 7 26.46 -0.99 -10.67
N GLY A 8 25.77 0.14 -10.51
CA GLY A 8 25.62 0.81 -9.23
C GLY A 8 24.55 0.16 -8.34
N TYR A 9 24.62 0.40 -7.03
CA TYR A 9 23.61 -0.05 -6.07
C TYR A 9 22.45 0.94 -5.96
N LEU A 10 21.23 0.42 -5.89
CA LEU A 10 20.00 1.15 -5.62
C LEU A 10 19.29 0.51 -4.42
N GLN A 11 18.73 1.35 -3.56
CA GLN A 11 17.72 0.92 -2.59
C GLN A 11 16.32 1.24 -3.15
N TRP A 12 15.45 0.23 -3.17
CA TRP A 12 14.03 0.37 -3.52
C TRP A 12 13.20 -0.07 -2.32
N LEU A 13 12.32 0.81 -1.84
CA LEU A 13 11.30 0.49 -0.85
C LEU A 13 9.92 0.59 -1.52
N GLU A 14 9.14 -0.48 -1.47
CA GLU A 14 7.80 -0.50 -2.07
C GLU A 14 6.83 -1.37 -1.26
N MET A 15 5.56 -0.99 -1.27
CA MET A 15 4.49 -1.70 -0.58
C MET A 15 3.74 -2.60 -1.58
N ASP A 16 3.64 -3.90 -1.30
CA ASP A 16 2.91 -4.81 -2.17
C ASP A 16 1.39 -4.71 -1.95
N MET A 17 0.70 -4.00 -2.84
CA MET A 17 -0.76 -3.86 -2.80
C MET A 17 -1.53 -5.19 -2.88
N LEU A 18 -0.92 -6.26 -3.42
CA LEU A 18 -1.56 -7.58 -3.51
C LEU A 18 -1.50 -8.37 -2.18
N SER A 19 -0.59 -7.99 -1.29
CA SER A 19 -0.46 -8.56 0.07
C SER A 19 -1.44 -7.94 1.08
N TRP A 20 -2.35 -7.09 0.61
CA TRP A 20 -3.30 -6.37 1.46
C TRP A 20 -4.09 -7.30 2.37
N GLN A 21 -4.10 -6.94 3.65
CA GLN A 21 -4.91 -7.57 4.69
C GLN A 21 -5.36 -6.50 5.69
N ILE A 22 -6.41 -6.81 6.47
CA ILE A 22 -6.83 -5.98 7.60
C ILE A 22 -6.40 -6.68 8.89
N ARG A 23 -5.72 -5.95 9.75
CA ARG A 23 -5.35 -6.39 11.10
C ARG A 23 -6.24 -5.69 12.12
N THR A 24 -6.54 -6.36 13.22
CA THR A 24 -7.38 -5.82 14.30
C THR A 24 -6.71 -5.99 15.66
N THR A 25 -6.99 -5.06 16.57
CA THR A 25 -6.59 -5.17 17.98
C THR A 25 -7.46 -6.17 18.76
N SER A 26 -8.65 -6.49 18.26
CA SER A 26 -9.59 -7.47 18.81
C SER A 26 -10.33 -8.22 17.69
N PRO A 27 -10.63 -9.53 17.85
CA PRO A 27 -11.44 -10.30 16.90
C PRO A 27 -12.86 -9.75 16.67
N GLU A 28 -13.40 -9.00 17.63
CA GLU A 28 -14.75 -8.41 17.56
C GLU A 28 -14.81 -7.10 16.77
N ASN A 29 -13.65 -6.57 16.35
CA ASN A 29 -13.60 -5.33 15.59
C ASN A 29 -14.17 -5.57 14.19
N LYS A 30 -15.09 -4.70 13.79
CA LYS A 30 -15.62 -4.64 12.43
C LYS A 30 -14.54 -4.20 11.44
N THR A 31 -14.64 -4.68 10.22
CA THR A 31 -13.66 -4.43 9.15
C THR A 31 -14.30 -4.23 7.78
N GLU A 32 -15.63 -4.34 7.70
CA GLU A 32 -16.37 -4.40 6.45
C GLU A 32 -16.31 -3.06 5.71
N ALA A 33 -16.45 -1.93 6.42
CA ALA A 33 -16.39 -0.62 5.80
C ALA A 33 -14.98 -0.32 5.27
N LEU A 34 -13.95 -0.65 6.06
CA LEU A 34 -12.56 -0.50 5.66
C LEU A 34 -12.21 -1.37 4.44
N ALA A 35 -12.67 -2.62 4.43
CA ALA A 35 -12.49 -3.53 3.30
C ALA A 35 -13.18 -3.01 2.03
N ASN A 36 -14.40 -2.48 2.16
CA ASN A 36 -15.13 -1.92 1.05
C ASN A 36 -14.45 -0.65 0.51
N LEU A 37 -13.98 0.23 1.39
CA LEU A 37 -13.26 1.44 0.99
C LEU A 37 -11.99 1.10 0.19
N MET A 38 -11.19 0.14 0.68
CA MET A 38 -10.02 -0.35 -0.05
C MET A 38 -10.40 -0.87 -1.43
N LYS A 39 -11.41 -1.74 -1.55
CA LYS A 39 -11.85 -2.27 -2.84
C LYS A 39 -12.32 -1.20 -3.82
N ILE A 40 -13.03 -0.18 -3.35
CA ILE A 40 -13.46 0.97 -4.18
C ILE A 40 -12.25 1.77 -4.66
N SER A 41 -11.22 1.90 -3.82
CA SER A 41 -10.02 2.66 -4.15
C SER A 41 -9.09 2.00 -5.17
N LEU A 42 -9.14 0.67 -5.28
CA LEU A 42 -8.29 -0.07 -6.20
C LEU A 42 -8.68 0.23 -7.66
N SER A 43 -7.67 0.38 -8.51
CA SER A 43 -7.88 0.49 -9.95
C SER A 43 -8.59 -0.74 -10.49
N LYS A 44 -9.62 -0.52 -11.31
CA LYS A 44 -10.30 -1.57 -12.07
C LYS A 44 -9.51 -2.00 -13.31
N ASP A 45 -8.58 -1.16 -13.75
CA ASP A 45 -7.69 -1.45 -14.87
C ASP A 45 -6.47 -2.25 -14.38
N ASP A 46 -6.33 -3.45 -14.94
CA ASP A 46 -5.30 -4.42 -14.57
C ASP A 46 -3.88 -3.90 -14.77
N ARG A 47 -3.67 -2.90 -15.63
CA ARG A 47 -2.35 -2.27 -15.84
C ARG A 47 -1.83 -1.58 -14.58
N PHE A 48 -2.71 -1.24 -13.64
CA PHE A 48 -2.36 -0.63 -12.36
C PHE A 48 -2.32 -1.63 -11.19
N LYS A 49 -2.50 -2.93 -11.45
CA LYS A 49 -2.29 -3.99 -10.46
C LYS A 49 -0.84 -4.46 -10.51
N ALA A 50 0.01 -3.82 -9.69
CA ALA A 50 1.45 -4.10 -9.67
C ALA A 50 1.76 -5.47 -9.03
N SER A 51 1.81 -6.53 -9.85
CA SER A 51 2.21 -7.88 -9.41
C SER A 51 3.73 -8.12 -9.41
N TRP A 52 4.51 -7.12 -9.80
CA TRP A 52 5.96 -7.20 -9.92
C TRP A 52 6.70 -6.92 -8.60
N ILE A 53 6.03 -6.35 -7.59
CA ILE A 53 6.67 -5.90 -6.35
C ILE A 53 7.31 -7.07 -5.60
N ALA A 54 6.59 -8.18 -5.46
CA ALA A 54 7.14 -9.40 -4.87
C ALA A 54 8.30 -10.02 -5.66
N LYS A 55 8.49 -9.63 -6.93
CA LYS A 55 9.56 -10.06 -7.83
C LYS A 55 10.69 -9.02 -7.92
N LEU A 56 10.62 -7.92 -7.17
CA LEU A 56 11.66 -6.89 -7.13
C LEU A 56 13.07 -7.45 -6.94
N PRO A 57 13.32 -8.40 -6.01
CA PRO A 57 14.65 -8.96 -5.80
C PRO A 57 15.24 -9.59 -7.07
N ASP A 58 14.40 -10.25 -7.87
CA ASP A 58 14.79 -10.98 -9.08
C ASP A 58 15.26 -10.04 -10.22
N ILE A 59 14.99 -8.74 -10.11
CA ILE A 59 15.39 -7.73 -11.09
C ILE A 59 16.87 -7.35 -10.92
N PHE A 60 17.41 -7.50 -9.71
CA PHE A 60 18.78 -7.12 -9.39
C PHE A 60 19.76 -8.28 -9.59
N ARG A 61 20.99 -7.96 -10.02
CA ARG A 61 22.04 -8.99 -10.22
C ARG A 61 22.49 -9.60 -8.90
N GLU A 62 22.70 -8.73 -7.91
CA GLU A 62 23.02 -9.06 -6.52
C GLU A 62 22.09 -8.22 -5.65
N ASN A 63 21.51 -8.82 -4.61
CA ASN A 63 20.62 -8.09 -3.74
C ASN A 63 20.63 -8.62 -2.30
N GLU A 64 20.25 -7.72 -1.40
CA GLU A 64 19.70 -8.03 -0.10
C GLU A 64 18.23 -7.58 -0.10
N CYS A 65 17.33 -8.46 0.32
CA CYS A 65 15.91 -8.19 0.38
C CYS A 65 15.41 -8.41 1.81
N ASP A 66 14.75 -7.39 2.34
CA ASP A 66 13.95 -7.46 3.55
C ASP A 66 12.48 -7.33 3.16
N ALA A 67 11.75 -8.44 3.22
CA ALA A 67 10.32 -8.52 2.90
C ALA A 67 9.56 -8.88 4.19
N LYS A 68 8.80 -7.92 4.72
CA LYS A 68 8.08 -8.12 5.98
C LYS A 68 6.84 -7.25 6.08
N ASP A 69 5.87 -7.76 6.82
CA ASP A 69 4.78 -6.94 7.31
C ASP A 69 5.33 -5.91 8.33
N PRO A 70 4.70 -4.74 8.44
CA PRO A 70 5.08 -3.77 9.46
C PRO A 70 4.95 -4.39 10.85
N PRO A 71 5.84 -4.04 11.79
CA PRO A 71 5.69 -4.49 13.17
C PRO A 71 4.36 -3.96 13.75
N PRO A 72 3.76 -4.63 14.74
CA PRO A 72 2.41 -4.31 15.23
C PRO A 72 2.23 -2.82 15.59
N GLU A 73 3.21 -2.23 16.25
CA GLU A 73 3.23 -0.82 16.66
C GLU A 73 3.23 0.17 15.48
N MET A 74 3.61 -0.27 14.28
CA MET A 74 3.62 0.55 13.05
C MET A 74 2.36 0.37 12.20
N THR A 75 1.51 -0.62 12.50
CA THR A 75 0.32 -0.90 11.68
C THR A 75 -0.65 0.29 11.64
N MET A 76 -1.01 0.85 12.80
CA MET A 76 -1.92 2.00 12.87
C MET A 76 -1.33 3.29 12.28
N PRO A 77 -0.08 3.69 12.58
CA PRO A 77 0.54 4.84 11.93
C PRO A 77 0.56 4.76 10.40
N LEU A 78 0.88 3.58 9.83
CA LEU A 78 0.88 3.39 8.38
C LEU A 78 -0.54 3.38 7.80
N HIS A 79 -1.49 2.78 8.51
CA HIS A 79 -2.89 2.82 8.14
C HIS A 79 -3.42 4.27 8.10
N GLU A 80 -3.19 5.07 9.15
CA GLU A 80 -3.62 6.47 9.22
C GLU A 80 -3.03 7.30 8.07
N ALA A 81 -1.75 7.09 7.76
CA ALA A 81 -1.11 7.72 6.60
C ALA A 81 -1.82 7.34 5.27
N SER A 82 -2.23 6.08 5.11
CA SER A 82 -2.99 5.65 3.93
C SER A 82 -4.37 6.33 3.85
N MET A 83 -5.01 6.63 4.98
CA MET A 83 -6.34 7.27 4.99
C MET A 83 -6.31 8.71 4.48
N LEU A 84 -5.20 9.44 4.70
CA LEU A 84 -5.00 10.79 4.16
C LEU A 84 -4.92 10.82 2.62
N VAL A 85 -4.61 9.68 1.98
CA VAL A 85 -4.59 9.57 0.53
C VAL A 85 -6.00 9.76 -0.04
N TYR A 86 -7.05 9.28 0.65
CA TYR A 86 -8.43 9.40 0.19
C TYR A 86 -8.92 10.84 0.14
N GLU A 87 -8.58 11.66 1.13
CA GLU A 87 -8.90 13.10 1.12
C GLU A 87 -8.25 13.79 -0.09
N ASN A 88 -6.98 13.50 -0.34
CA ASN A 88 -6.25 14.08 -1.47
C ASN A 88 -6.79 13.64 -2.83
N LEU A 89 -7.04 12.34 -3.01
CA LEU A 89 -7.53 11.80 -4.27
C LEU A 89 -8.94 12.32 -4.57
N THR A 90 -9.84 12.33 -3.59
CA THR A 90 -11.23 12.78 -3.81
C THR A 90 -11.36 14.28 -4.05
N ARG A 91 -10.41 15.09 -3.57
CA ARG A 91 -10.34 16.53 -3.89
C ARG A 91 -9.94 16.78 -5.35
N GLN A 92 -9.13 15.90 -5.94
CA GLN A 92 -8.57 16.07 -7.28
C GLN A 92 -9.23 15.18 -8.35
N ALA A 93 -10.10 14.25 -7.93
CA ALA A 93 -10.71 13.26 -8.80
C ALA A 93 -11.62 13.92 -9.84
N LYS A 94 -11.44 13.50 -11.10
CA LYS A 94 -12.34 13.83 -12.21
C LYS A 94 -13.55 12.89 -12.26
N ASP A 95 -13.42 11.70 -11.70
CA ASP A 95 -14.50 10.72 -11.58
C ASP A 95 -15.38 11.08 -10.38
N SER A 96 -16.53 11.70 -10.67
CA SER A 96 -17.47 12.14 -9.65
C SER A 96 -18.15 10.99 -8.92
N GLU A 97 -18.35 9.83 -9.57
CA GLU A 97 -18.99 8.68 -8.94
C GLU A 97 -18.01 7.97 -7.99
N TRP A 98 -16.78 7.73 -8.45
CA TRP A 98 -15.71 7.19 -7.61
C TRP A 98 -15.44 8.11 -6.41
N SER A 99 -15.32 9.42 -6.65
CA SER A 99 -15.09 10.37 -5.56
C SER A 99 -16.24 10.38 -4.54
N LYS A 100 -17.48 10.26 -5.01
CA LYS A 100 -18.66 10.19 -4.13
C LYS A 100 -18.64 8.91 -3.29
N ALA A 101 -18.38 7.77 -3.91
CA ALA A 101 -18.32 6.47 -3.21
C ALA A 101 -17.24 6.45 -2.11
N ILE A 102 -16.04 7.00 -2.38
CA ILE A 102 -15.00 7.14 -1.36
C ILE A 102 -15.46 8.07 -0.23
N LYS A 103 -16.05 9.23 -0.53
CA LYS A 103 -16.53 10.19 0.49
C LYS A 103 -17.64 9.60 1.37
N GLU A 104 -18.52 8.79 0.80
CA GLU A 104 -19.61 8.14 1.53
C GLU A 104 -19.10 6.99 2.42
N GLY A 105 -18.12 6.21 1.96
CA GLY A 105 -17.56 5.09 2.74
C GLY A 105 -16.54 5.48 3.81
N LEU A 106 -15.88 6.64 3.65
CA LEU A 106 -14.80 7.08 4.54
C LEU A 106 -15.19 7.19 6.03
N PRO A 107 -16.35 7.74 6.42
CA PRO A 107 -16.72 7.89 7.83
C PRO A 107 -16.81 6.57 8.60
N GLU A 108 -17.41 5.54 7.99
CA GLU A 108 -17.53 4.23 8.65
C GLU A 108 -16.17 3.53 8.73
N ALA A 109 -15.36 3.60 7.68
CA ALA A 109 -14.00 3.07 7.70
C ALA A 109 -13.12 3.75 8.77
N LEU A 110 -13.27 5.06 8.97
CA LEU A 110 -12.60 5.79 10.06
C LEU A 110 -13.12 5.36 11.44
N SER A 111 -14.40 5.03 11.58
CA SER A 111 -14.96 4.50 12.82
C SER A 111 -14.39 3.11 13.16
N GLU A 112 -14.25 2.23 12.16
CA GLU A 112 -13.60 0.93 12.33
C GLU A 112 -12.11 1.10 12.67
N ALA A 113 -11.45 2.08 12.04
CA ALA A 113 -10.06 2.41 12.33
C ALA A 113 -9.85 2.87 13.77
N ALA A 114 -10.71 3.77 14.25
CA ALA A 114 -10.69 4.24 15.63
C ALA A 114 -10.96 3.11 16.65
N ALA A 115 -11.71 2.07 16.26
CA ALA A 115 -11.91 0.87 17.07
C ALA A 115 -10.71 -0.10 17.03
N GLY A 116 -9.72 0.16 16.17
CA GLY A 116 -8.47 -0.61 16.07
C GLY A 116 -8.43 -1.60 14.92
N ALA A 117 -9.17 -1.38 13.83
CA ALA A 117 -8.94 -2.03 12.55
C ALA A 117 -7.93 -1.24 11.70
N GLY A 118 -7.04 -1.90 10.97
CA GLY A 118 -6.05 -1.19 10.16
C GLY A 118 -5.61 -1.98 8.93
N ASN A 119 -5.39 -1.27 7.82
CA ASN A 119 -4.79 -1.88 6.63
C ASN A 119 -3.33 -2.22 6.92
N SER A 120 -2.91 -3.40 6.48
CA SER A 120 -1.53 -3.85 6.51
C SER A 120 -1.17 -4.45 5.17
N PHE A 121 0.11 -4.31 4.82
CA PHE A 121 0.69 -4.78 3.58
C PHE A 121 2.11 -5.25 3.89
N THR A 122 2.62 -6.20 3.12
CA THR A 122 4.02 -6.55 3.10
C THR A 122 4.82 -5.46 2.40
N TRP A 123 5.88 -5.00 3.05
CA TRP A 123 6.83 -4.04 2.51
C TRP A 123 8.09 -4.76 2.05
N TYR A 124 8.53 -4.42 0.83
CA TYR A 124 9.76 -4.90 0.24
C TYR A 124 10.79 -3.79 0.26
N MET A 125 11.88 -4.01 0.99
CA MET A 125 13.08 -3.20 0.91
C MET A 125 14.17 -4.02 0.24
N VAL A 126 14.56 -3.62 -0.97
CA VAL A 126 15.61 -4.29 -1.73
C VAL A 126 16.76 -3.32 -1.92
N VAL A 127 17.96 -3.73 -1.51
CA VAL A 127 19.20 -3.07 -1.89
C VAL A 127 19.89 -3.97 -2.88
N GLY A 128 20.06 -3.52 -4.12
CA GLY A 128 20.60 -4.36 -5.16
C GLY A 128 21.39 -3.62 -6.24
N GLN A 129 22.27 -4.37 -6.89
CA GLN A 129 23.07 -3.86 -8.00
C GLN A 129 22.25 -3.88 -9.29
N LYS A 130 22.16 -2.72 -9.95
CA LYS A 130 21.49 -2.58 -11.24
C LYS A 130 22.14 -3.52 -12.28
N PRO A 131 21.36 -4.19 -13.13
CA PRO A 131 21.90 -4.95 -14.26
C PRO A 131 22.88 -4.14 -15.09
N LEU A 132 23.86 -4.82 -15.70
CA LEU A 132 24.91 -4.19 -16.52
C LEU A 132 24.47 -3.88 -17.95
N ALA A 133 23.27 -4.31 -18.35
CA ALA A 133 22.68 -4.13 -19.68
C ALA A 133 21.15 -4.04 -19.58
#